data_AF-A0A3D4D275-F1
#
_entry.id   AF-A0A3D4D275-F1
#
_cell.length_a   1.000
_cell.length_b   1.000
_cell.length_c   1.000
_cell.angle_alpha   90.00
_cell.angle_beta   90.00
_cell.angle_gamma   90.00
#
_symmetry.space_group_name_H-M   'P 1'
#
loop_
_entity.id
_entity.type
_entity.pdbx_description
1 polymer ?
#
loop_
_entity_poly.entity_id
_entity_poly.type
_entity_poly.pdbx_seq_one_letter_code
_entity_poly.pdbx_strand_id
1 'polypeptide(L)'
;MKILALIYLALTGLAGAQDPGKEVIGKVRTAVLFGTNVSPAALGDGVVSLSAEEEGKLRKVTKLEPYETFVKLGSVEQDILKGYKSWAQPISNSQALMLTFQPQASIKESRKLRLDVEYWQKSKMTLRWDRVFEVGKRVYLIGPRWRDGNLIITVELVGLKSK
;
A
#
# COMPACT_ATOMS: atom_id res chain seq x y z
N MET A 1 28.97 -64.90 -11.22
CA MET A 1 28.43 -63.87 -12.13
C MET A 1 26.91 -63.85 -11.93
N LYS A 2 26.21 -62.80 -11.50
CA LYS A 2 26.42 -61.35 -11.51
C LYS A 2 25.77 -60.78 -10.24
N ILE A 3 26.48 -59.89 -9.54
CA ILE A 3 25.93 -59.05 -8.47
C ILE A 3 25.24 -57.87 -9.16
N LEU A 4 23.91 -57.74 -9.01
CA LEU A 4 23.18 -56.55 -9.44
C LEU A 4 23.09 -55.60 -8.25
N ALA A 5 23.94 -54.57 -8.23
CA ALA A 5 23.88 -53.50 -7.25
C ALA A 5 22.76 -52.52 -7.65
N LEU A 6 21.70 -52.45 -6.85
CA LEU A 6 20.64 -51.46 -6.99
C LEU A 6 21.05 -50.21 -6.19
N ILE A 7 21.56 -49.20 -6.89
CA ILE A 7 21.92 -47.90 -6.29
C ILE A 7 20.61 -47.11 -6.09
N TYR A 8 20.15 -47.01 -4.84
CA TYR A 8 19.12 -46.06 -4.44
C TYR A 8 19.74 -44.66 -4.37
N LEU A 9 19.48 -43.83 -5.38
CA LEU A 9 19.84 -42.42 -5.37
C LEU A 9 18.85 -41.68 -4.48
N ALA A 10 19.24 -41.39 -3.24
CA ALA A 10 18.48 -40.51 -2.36
C ALA A 10 18.56 -39.07 -2.89
N LEU A 11 17.53 -38.62 -3.62
CA LEU A 11 17.28 -37.20 -3.83
C LEU A 11 16.74 -36.61 -2.52
N THR A 12 17.62 -36.24 -1.59
CA THR A 12 17.23 -35.37 -0.48
C THR A 12 17.08 -33.95 -1.02
N GLY A 13 15.84 -33.46 -1.01
CA GLY A 13 15.47 -32.14 -1.50
C GLY A 13 16.32 -31.02 -0.91
N LEU A 14 16.94 -30.23 -1.78
CA LEU A 14 17.41 -28.89 -1.46
C LEU A 14 16.17 -28.01 -1.21
N ALA A 15 15.64 -28.05 0.00
CA ALA A 15 14.80 -26.96 0.48
C ALA A 15 15.69 -25.72 0.54
N GLY A 16 15.66 -24.91 -0.52
CA GLY A 16 16.43 -23.66 -0.59
C GLY A 16 16.13 -22.80 0.63
N ALA A 17 17.16 -22.19 1.22
CA ALA A 17 16.99 -21.30 2.35
C ALA A 17 15.97 -20.20 2.00
N GLN A 18 14.84 -20.18 2.73
CA GLN A 18 13.81 -19.18 2.52
C GLN A 18 14.29 -17.86 3.15
N ASP A 19 14.42 -16.82 2.33
CA ASP A 19 14.80 -15.48 2.79
C ASP A 19 13.74 -14.96 3.80
N PRO A 20 14.10 -14.83 5.09
CA PRO A 20 13.15 -14.44 6.13
C PRO A 20 12.63 -13.01 5.93
N GLY A 21 13.33 -12.16 5.15
CA GLY A 21 12.88 -10.83 4.82
C GLY A 21 11.66 -10.81 3.89
N LYS A 22 11.49 -11.85 3.06
CA LYS A 22 10.36 -12.01 2.13
C LYS A 22 9.12 -12.62 2.77
N GLU A 23 9.19 -12.97 4.05
CA GLU A 23 8.03 -13.43 4.80
C GLU A 23 6.91 -12.37 4.74
N VAL A 24 5.74 -12.75 4.25
CA VAL A 24 4.55 -11.87 4.24
C VAL A 24 3.92 -11.88 5.62
N ILE A 25 3.92 -10.72 6.30
CA ILE A 25 3.42 -10.55 7.68
C ILE A 25 2.06 -9.89 7.76
N GLY A 26 1.53 -9.41 6.63
CA GLY A 26 0.24 -8.74 6.58
C GLY A 26 -0.09 -8.24 5.19
N LYS A 27 -1.18 -7.48 5.09
CA LYS A 27 -1.65 -6.89 3.85
C LYS A 27 -2.17 -5.48 4.09
N VAL A 28 -1.80 -4.55 3.22
CA VAL A 28 -2.38 -3.21 3.18
C VAL A 28 -3.29 -3.07 1.96
N ARG A 29 -4.34 -2.27 2.10
CA ARG A 29 -5.08 -1.69 0.98
C ARG A 29 -4.75 -0.21 0.95
N THR A 30 -4.37 0.28 -0.22
CA THR A 30 -4.07 1.69 -0.41
C THR A 30 -4.78 2.23 -1.64
N ALA A 31 -5.22 3.48 -1.56
CA ALA A 31 -5.80 4.18 -2.68
C ALA A 31 -5.23 5.60 -2.78
N VAL A 32 -5.16 6.12 -3.99
CA VAL A 32 -4.87 7.52 -4.27
C VAL A 32 -6.19 8.21 -4.59
N LEU A 33 -6.55 9.18 -3.76
CA LEU A 33 -7.66 10.08 -4.00
C LEU A 33 -7.12 11.43 -4.44
N PHE A 34 -7.98 12.23 -5.05
CA PHE A 34 -7.66 13.54 -5.58
C PHE A 34 -8.77 14.52 -5.21
N GLY A 35 -8.42 15.58 -4.48
CA GLY A 35 -9.28 16.72 -4.24
C GLY A 35 -8.99 17.82 -5.26
N THR A 36 -10.01 18.32 -5.95
CA THR A 36 -9.90 19.36 -6.98
C THR A 36 -11.18 20.20 -7.09
N ASN A 37 -11.13 21.28 -7.87
CA ASN A 37 -12.26 22.14 -8.22
C ASN A 37 -12.73 21.95 -9.67
N VAL A 38 -12.08 21.08 -10.44
CA VAL A 38 -12.60 20.69 -11.76
C VAL A 38 -13.67 19.61 -11.62
N SER A 39 -14.59 19.57 -12.59
CA SER A 39 -15.61 18.53 -12.63
C SER A 39 -14.97 17.14 -12.85
N PRO A 40 -15.57 16.06 -12.31
CA PRO A 40 -15.05 14.70 -12.51
C PRO A 40 -14.88 14.33 -14.00
N ALA A 41 -15.77 14.81 -14.87
CA ALA A 41 -15.71 14.58 -16.31
C ALA A 41 -14.45 15.15 -16.98
N ALA A 42 -13.86 16.21 -16.40
CA ALA A 42 -12.63 16.81 -16.92
C ALA A 42 -11.35 16.04 -16.54
N LEU A 43 -11.44 15.06 -15.63
CA LEU A 43 -10.29 14.30 -15.12
C LEU A 43 -9.91 13.11 -16.00
N GLY A 44 -10.69 12.83 -17.04
CA GLY A 44 -10.51 11.70 -17.95
C GLY A 44 -11.14 10.40 -17.41
N ASP A 45 -11.04 9.35 -18.22
CA ASP A 45 -11.64 8.05 -17.91
C ASP A 45 -10.93 7.34 -16.74
N GLY A 46 -11.65 6.46 -16.05
CA GLY A 46 -11.10 5.60 -14.99
C GLY A 46 -11.05 6.23 -13.60
N VAL A 47 -11.45 7.50 -13.44
CA VAL A 47 -11.72 8.08 -12.11
C VAL A 47 -13.04 7.54 -11.55
N VAL A 48 -13.07 7.30 -10.24
CA VAL A 48 -14.25 6.76 -9.56
C VAL A 48 -14.72 7.76 -8.51
N SER A 49 -16.01 8.11 -8.53
CA SER A 49 -16.62 8.94 -7.49
C SER A 49 -16.52 8.27 -6.12
N LEU A 50 -16.36 9.07 -5.08
CA LEU A 50 -16.33 8.56 -3.72
C LEU A 50 -17.75 8.33 -3.19
N SER A 51 -17.87 7.50 -2.16
CA SER A 51 -19.12 7.41 -1.41
C SER A 51 -19.36 8.71 -0.63
N ALA A 52 -20.63 9.06 -0.38
CA ALA A 52 -20.98 10.24 0.42
C ALA A 52 -20.35 10.22 1.82
N GLU A 53 -20.18 9.02 2.40
CA GLU A 53 -19.51 8.85 3.70
C GLU A 53 -18.01 9.21 3.61
N GLU A 54 -17.31 8.75 2.58
CA GLU A 54 -15.89 9.06 2.38
C GLU A 54 -15.68 10.54 2.08
N GLU A 55 -16.51 11.14 1.21
CA GLU A 55 -16.47 12.59 0.99
C GLU A 55 -16.73 13.37 2.28
N GLY A 56 -17.73 12.96 3.07
CA GLY A 56 -18.05 13.60 4.34
C GLY A 56 -16.90 13.55 5.35
N LYS A 57 -16.04 12.52 5.30
CA LYS A 57 -14.81 12.46 6.10
C LYS A 57 -13.76 13.45 5.59
N LEU A 58 -13.55 13.53 4.28
CA LEU A 58 -12.57 14.42 3.67
C LEU A 58 -12.92 15.90 3.85
N ARG A 59 -14.21 16.25 3.76
CA ARG A 59 -14.70 17.63 3.95
C ARG A 59 -14.48 18.18 5.36
N LYS A 60 -14.25 17.31 6.36
CA LYS A 60 -13.91 17.72 7.74
C LYS A 60 -12.44 18.08 7.92
N VAL A 61 -11.60 17.84 6.91
CA VAL A 61 -10.17 18.12 6.99
C VAL A 61 -9.90 19.53 6.50
N THR A 62 -9.49 20.43 7.39
CA THR A 62 -9.25 21.85 7.08
C THR A 62 -8.33 22.07 5.89
N LYS A 63 -7.28 21.27 5.74
CA LYS A 63 -6.35 21.36 4.60
C LYS A 63 -6.98 21.06 3.24
N LEU A 64 -8.15 20.44 3.21
CA LEU A 64 -8.88 20.05 2.01
C LEU A 64 -10.12 20.92 1.74
N GLU A 65 -10.43 21.88 2.62
CA GLU A 65 -11.54 22.84 2.45
C GLU A 65 -11.55 23.54 1.08
N PRO A 66 -10.41 23.89 0.45
CA PRO A 66 -10.43 24.55 -0.86
C PRO A 66 -10.93 23.69 -2.02
N TYR A 67 -11.19 22.39 -1.82
CA TYR A 67 -11.53 21.44 -2.87
C TYR A 67 -12.99 21.00 -2.82
N GLU A 68 -13.71 21.20 -3.91
CA GLU A 68 -15.14 20.90 -4.01
C GLU A 68 -15.42 19.44 -4.39
N THR A 69 -14.58 18.90 -5.28
CA THR A 69 -14.72 17.58 -5.88
C THR A 69 -13.65 16.63 -5.34
N PHE A 70 -14.07 15.41 -4.96
CA PHE A 70 -13.15 14.35 -4.57
C PHE A 70 -13.40 13.09 -5.41
N VAL A 71 -12.33 12.52 -5.95
CA VAL A 71 -12.39 11.27 -6.72
C VAL A 71 -11.29 10.30 -6.30
N LYS A 72 -11.49 9.01 -6.57
CA LYS A 72 -10.46 7.98 -6.46
C LYS A 72 -9.80 7.80 -7.84
N LEU A 73 -8.48 7.93 -7.88
CA LEU A 73 -7.66 7.69 -9.08
C LEU A 73 -7.26 6.22 -9.24
N GLY A 74 -7.21 5.48 -8.14
CA GLY A 74 -6.83 4.07 -8.16
C GLY A 74 -6.67 3.49 -6.76
N SER A 75 -6.68 2.16 -6.68
CA SER A 75 -6.48 1.42 -5.43
C SER A 75 -5.86 0.05 -5.69
N VAL A 76 -5.06 -0.43 -4.75
CA VAL A 76 -4.43 -1.74 -4.82
C VAL A 76 -4.29 -2.34 -3.42
N GLU A 77 -4.34 -3.66 -3.33
CA GLU A 77 -3.91 -4.39 -2.14
C GLU A 77 -2.49 -4.92 -2.34
N GLN A 78 -1.65 -4.76 -1.31
CA GLN A 78 -0.26 -5.14 -1.36
C GLN A 78 0.12 -5.91 -0.09
N ASP A 79 0.83 -7.02 -0.29
CA ASP A 79 1.42 -7.78 0.81
C ASP A 79 2.53 -6.97 1.48
N ILE A 80 2.59 -7.07 2.81
CA ILE A 80 3.63 -6.46 3.64
C ILE A 80 4.70 -7.50 3.90
N LEU A 81 5.91 -7.23 3.41
CA LEU A 81 7.09 -8.05 3.64
C LEU A 81 7.75 -7.69 4.98
N LYS A 82 8.24 -8.69 5.71
CA LYS A 82 8.84 -8.54 7.04
C LYS A 82 10.11 -7.70 7.07
N GLY A 83 11.00 -7.93 6.12
CA GLY A 83 12.35 -7.33 6.09
C GLY A 83 12.56 -6.30 4.98
N TYR A 84 11.60 -6.14 4.07
CA TYR A 84 11.76 -5.34 2.86
C TYR A 84 10.65 -4.31 2.69
N LYS A 85 10.96 -3.29 1.88
CA LYS A 85 9.95 -2.34 1.37
C LYS A 85 9.02 -3.07 0.42
N SER A 86 7.73 -2.99 0.71
CA SER A 86 6.68 -3.49 -0.16
C SER A 86 6.23 -2.36 -1.07
N TRP A 87 6.30 -2.55 -2.39
CA TRP A 87 5.94 -1.53 -3.38
C TRP A 87 4.49 -1.68 -3.80
N ALA A 88 3.77 -0.56 -3.92
CA ALA A 88 2.42 -0.52 -4.44
C ALA A 88 2.29 0.50 -5.57
N GLN A 89 1.52 0.14 -6.58
CA GLN A 89 1.15 0.97 -7.73
C GLN A 89 -0.37 1.12 -7.74
N PRO A 90 -0.93 2.13 -7.04
CA PRO A 90 -2.38 2.24 -6.88
C PRO A 90 -3.11 2.58 -8.19
N ILE A 91 -2.46 3.30 -9.10
CA ILE A 91 -3.00 3.62 -10.43
C ILE A 91 -2.44 2.59 -11.41
N SER A 92 -3.34 1.81 -12.00
CA SER A 92 -2.95 0.74 -12.94
C SER A 92 -2.16 1.31 -14.12
N ASN A 93 -1.11 0.60 -14.53
CA ASN A 93 -0.22 0.98 -15.63
C ASN A 93 0.49 2.35 -15.48
N SER A 94 0.57 2.89 -14.27
CA SER A 94 1.28 4.16 -14.02
C SER A 94 2.32 4.02 -12.91
N GLN A 95 3.58 4.20 -13.27
CA GLN A 95 4.69 4.30 -12.32
C GLN A 95 4.97 5.75 -11.88
N ALA A 96 4.16 6.70 -12.35
CA ALA A 96 4.33 8.10 -12.03
C ALA A 96 4.13 8.38 -10.54
N LEU A 97 3.29 7.58 -9.87
CA LEU A 97 2.92 7.69 -8.47
C LEU A 97 3.00 6.30 -7.82
N MET A 98 3.92 6.12 -6.89
CA MET A 98 4.14 4.85 -6.20
C MET A 98 4.16 5.06 -4.69
N LEU A 99 3.86 3.98 -3.97
CA LEU A 99 3.95 3.94 -2.52
C LEU A 99 4.87 2.80 -2.09
N THR A 100 5.60 3.01 -1.00
CA THR A 100 6.28 1.93 -0.28
C THR A 100 5.74 1.79 1.13
N PHE A 101 5.76 0.56 1.61
CA PHE A 101 5.40 0.20 2.98
C PHE A 101 6.54 -0.59 3.60
N GLN A 102 7.12 -0.08 4.68
CA GLN A 102 8.16 -0.78 5.43
C GLN A 102 7.69 -0.99 6.87
N PRO A 103 7.60 -2.24 7.34
CA PRO A 103 7.34 -2.47 8.75
C PRO A 103 8.51 -2.00 9.59
N GLN A 104 8.18 -1.32 10.68
CA GLN A 104 9.11 -0.95 11.72
C GLN A 104 9.06 -1.97 12.87
N ALA A 105 9.91 -1.78 13.87
CA ALA A 105 10.00 -2.67 15.03
C ALA A 105 8.60 -3.01 15.59
N SER A 106 8.42 -4.29 15.94
CA SER A 106 7.11 -4.84 16.27
C SER A 106 6.46 -4.13 17.45
N ILE A 107 5.20 -3.72 17.27
CA ILE A 107 4.32 -3.27 18.35
C ILE A 107 3.84 -4.52 19.11
N LYS A 108 3.72 -4.43 20.44
CA LYS A 108 3.24 -5.55 21.28
C LYS A 108 1.77 -5.91 21.04
N GLU A 109 1.00 -5.02 20.41
CA GLU A 109 -0.43 -5.18 20.16
C GLU A 109 -0.68 -5.98 18.87
N SER A 110 -1.41 -7.11 18.98
CA SER A 110 -1.61 -8.08 17.89
C SER A 110 -2.36 -7.54 16.67
N ARG A 111 -3.09 -6.43 16.81
CA ARG A 111 -3.91 -5.80 15.76
C ARG A 111 -3.28 -4.54 15.18
N LYS A 112 -2.04 -4.20 15.55
CA LYS A 112 -1.38 -2.96 15.13
C LYS A 112 -0.03 -3.21 14.51
N LEU A 113 0.32 -2.39 13.53
CA LEU A 113 1.63 -2.38 12.88
C LEU A 113 2.09 -0.95 12.64
N ARG A 114 3.34 -0.64 12.99
CA ARG A 114 3.97 0.62 12.60
C ARG A 114 4.55 0.45 11.21
N LEU A 115 4.18 1.34 10.30
CA LEU A 115 4.69 1.37 8.94
C LEU A 115 5.32 2.73 8.67
N ASP A 116 6.50 2.71 8.04
CA ASP A 116 6.90 3.81 7.19
C ASP A 116 6.17 3.69 5.86
N VAL A 117 5.43 4.74 5.53
CA VAL A 117 4.77 4.90 4.23
C VAL A 117 5.49 6.00 3.49
N GLU A 118 6.05 5.70 2.32
CA GLU A 118 6.68 6.72 1.48
C GLU A 118 5.88 6.90 0.19
N TYR A 119 5.73 8.14 -0.22
CA TYR A 119 5.21 8.50 -1.53
C TYR A 119 6.35 8.87 -2.47
N TRP A 120 6.35 8.23 -3.63
CA TRP A 120 7.35 8.35 -4.67
C TRP A 120 6.70 8.90 -5.94
N GLN A 121 7.34 9.91 -6.52
CA GLN A 121 6.93 10.51 -7.79
C GLN A 121 8.11 10.55 -8.75
N LYS A 122 7.94 9.97 -9.95
CA LYS A 122 9.01 9.88 -10.97
C LYS A 122 10.35 9.41 -10.38
N SER A 123 10.32 8.32 -9.61
CA SER A 123 11.49 7.72 -8.94
C SER A 123 12.14 8.55 -7.82
N LYS A 124 11.52 9.65 -7.38
CA LYS A 124 11.97 10.44 -6.24
C LYS A 124 11.00 10.32 -5.06
N MET A 125 11.52 9.90 -3.90
CA MET A 125 10.79 9.97 -2.63
C MET A 125 10.50 11.44 -2.32
N THR A 126 9.22 11.77 -2.19
CA THR A 126 8.75 13.15 -2.03
C THR A 126 8.15 13.39 -0.65
N LEU A 127 7.50 12.37 -0.06
CA LEU A 127 6.94 12.43 1.29
C LEU A 127 7.13 11.10 2.01
N ARG A 128 7.21 11.16 3.34
CA ARG A 128 7.23 10.00 4.23
C ARG A 128 6.32 10.25 5.43
N TRP A 129 5.58 9.24 5.81
CA TRP A 129 4.77 9.20 7.04
C TRP A 129 5.21 7.99 7.87
N ASP A 130 5.45 8.22 9.16
CA ASP A 130 5.60 7.17 10.16
C ASP A 130 4.35 7.16 11.05
N ARG A 131 3.59 6.07 11.01
CA ARG A 131 2.33 5.93 11.73
C ARG A 131 2.09 4.49 12.18
N VAL A 132 1.28 4.37 13.24
CA VAL A 132 0.71 3.09 13.68
C VAL A 132 -0.63 2.90 12.98
N PHE A 133 -0.79 1.77 12.30
CA PHE A 133 -2.02 1.35 11.65
C PHE A 133 -2.66 0.23 12.45
N GLU A 134 -3.99 0.25 12.54
CA GLU A 134 -4.77 -0.77 13.21
C GLU A 134 -5.60 -1.52 12.18
N VAL A 135 -5.68 -2.84 12.32
CA VAL A 135 -6.39 -3.70 11.36
C VAL A 135 -7.85 -3.27 11.23
N GLY A 136 -8.29 -3.03 10.00
CA GLY A 136 -9.64 -2.59 9.64
C GLY A 136 -9.88 -1.08 9.75
N LYS A 137 -8.89 -0.29 10.19
CA LYS A 137 -8.98 1.17 10.23
C LYS A 137 -8.24 1.78 9.04
N ARG A 138 -8.95 2.62 8.28
CA ARG A 138 -8.38 3.41 7.20
C ARG A 138 -7.87 4.74 7.72
N VAL A 139 -6.64 5.06 7.37
CA VAL A 139 -5.98 6.33 7.66
C VAL A 139 -5.90 7.14 6.36
N TYR A 140 -6.14 8.44 6.47
CA TYR A 140 -6.02 9.41 5.37
C TYR A 140 -4.76 10.24 5.59
N LEU A 141 -3.85 10.21 4.62
CA LEU A 141 -2.58 10.91 4.61
C LEU A 141 -2.65 11.99 3.54
N ILE A 142 -2.53 13.26 3.96
CA ILE A 142 -2.55 14.40 3.03
C ILE A 142 -1.24 14.40 2.24
N GLY A 143 -1.34 14.13 0.95
CA GLY A 143 -0.23 14.09 0.00
C GLY A 143 0.16 15.47 -0.52
N PRO A 144 1.06 15.53 -1.52
CA PRO A 144 1.49 16.79 -2.09
C PRO A 144 0.41 17.35 -3.03
N ARG A 145 0.57 18.65 -3.38
CA ARG A 145 -0.15 19.21 -4.51
C ARG A 145 0.20 18.47 -5.79
N TRP A 146 -0.80 18.26 -6.63
CA TRP A 146 -0.64 17.62 -7.92
C TRP A 146 -1.60 18.26 -8.91
N ARG A 147 -1.06 18.80 -10.01
CA ARG A 147 -1.81 19.64 -10.94
C ARG A 147 -2.50 20.79 -10.18
N ASP A 148 -3.80 20.97 -10.41
CA ASP A 148 -4.71 21.95 -9.83
C ASP A 148 -5.31 21.53 -8.48
N GLY A 149 -4.95 20.35 -7.97
CA GLY A 149 -5.53 19.78 -6.76
C GLY A 149 -4.52 19.26 -5.75
N ASN A 150 -4.99 18.39 -4.86
CA ASN A 150 -4.17 17.73 -3.85
C ASN A 150 -4.39 16.23 -3.84
N LEU A 151 -3.30 15.46 -3.78
CA LEU A 151 -3.38 14.01 -3.59
C LEU A 151 -3.70 13.70 -2.13
N ILE A 152 -4.50 12.66 -1.93
CA ILE A 152 -4.79 12.12 -0.60
C ILE A 152 -4.54 10.62 -0.68
N ILE A 153 -3.64 10.12 0.15
CA ILE A 153 -3.29 8.71 0.18
C ILE A 153 -4.10 8.07 1.29
N THR A 154 -4.85 7.03 0.98
CA THR A 154 -5.46 6.18 2.00
C THR A 154 -4.62 4.95 2.23
N VAL A 155 -4.50 4.55 3.49
CA VAL A 155 -3.83 3.32 3.89
C VAL A 155 -4.70 2.63 4.93
N GLU A 156 -5.08 1.40 4.64
CA GLU A 156 -5.81 0.52 5.53
C GLU A 156 -4.96 -0.73 5.75
N LEU A 157 -4.69 -1.06 7.01
CA LEU A 157 -4.14 -2.36 7.36
C LEU A 157 -5.29 -3.38 7.29
N VAL A 158 -5.31 -4.22 6.27
CA VAL A 158 -6.43 -5.16 6.02
C VAL A 158 -6.33 -6.35 6.97
N GLY A 159 -5.09 -6.79 7.23
CA GLY A 159 -4.84 -7.92 8.12
C GLY A 159 -3.37 -8.07 8.44
N LEU A 160 -3.11 -8.80 9.52
CA LEU A 160 -1.81 -9.28 9.92
C LEU A 160 -1.87 -10.80 9.96
N LYS A 161 -0.80 -11.47 9.55
CA LYS A 161 -0.69 -12.91 9.83
C LYS A 161 -0.48 -13.08 11.34
N SER A 162 -1.14 -14.08 11.92
CA SER A 162 -0.82 -14.50 13.29
C SER A 162 0.67 -14.79 13.36
N LYS A 163 1.29 -14.34 14.46
CA LYS A 163 2.58 -14.88 14.87
C LYS A 163 2.42 -16.36 15.24
#